data_AF-A0A7J5EGW1-F1
#
_entry.id   AF-A0A7J5EGW1-F1
#
_cell.length_a   1.000
_cell.length_b   1.000
_cell.length_c   1.000
_cell.angle_alpha   90.00
_cell.angle_beta   90.00
_cell.angle_gamma   90.00
#
_symmetry.space_group_name_H-M   'P 1'
#
loop_
_entity.id
_entity.type
_entity.pdbx_description
1 polymer ?
#
loop_
_entity_poly.entity_id
_entity_poly.type
_entity_poly.pdbx_seq_one_letter_code
_entity_poly.pdbx_strand_id
1 'polypeptide(L)'
;MTLVSRLKGVAIDAFLGTDGLRHAAAELRRKVTGKGRAIDFYFDLADPWSYLAAQAAQRLAVAYPVDLRFHFVSPPASDVDPAPALRLKHALRDAAELAQFYDVDFPGKKELDPGALRRGGQVLIRPRPDAEQLAVALEVATALWSRDDKTLTSLMGKYGNEASGSLPPHLASAYSELRKAGHYQGAMFHYGGDWYWGVDRLGYLEARLREDTGVAAAPVLSPRPE
;
A
#
# COMPACT_ATOMS: atom_id res chain seq x y z
N MET A 1 -19.76 15.16 37.53
CA MET A 1 -18.60 15.37 36.63
C MET A 1 -17.83 16.59 37.09
N THR A 2 -16.51 16.48 37.28
CA THR A 2 -15.67 17.58 37.79
C THR A 2 -15.17 18.48 36.65
N LEU A 3 -14.91 19.76 36.91
CA LEU A 3 -14.36 20.71 35.91
C LEU A 3 -13.11 20.17 35.20
N VAL A 4 -12.28 19.44 35.95
CA VAL A 4 -11.05 18.78 35.48
C VAL A 4 -11.33 17.70 34.42
N SER A 5 -12.42 16.93 34.57
CA SER A 5 -12.81 15.90 33.59
C SER A 5 -13.27 16.50 32.25
N ARG A 6 -13.91 17.67 32.28
CA ARG A 6 -14.31 18.41 31.06
C ARG A 6 -13.12 19.02 30.34
N LEU A 7 -12.19 19.63 31.08
CA LEU A 7 -10.96 20.21 30.52
C LEU A 7 -10.05 19.15 29.89
N LYS A 8 -9.93 17.96 30.52
CA LYS A 8 -9.24 16.82 29.90
C LYS A 8 -9.93 16.34 28.63
N GLY A 9 -11.26 16.27 28.63
CA GLY A 9 -12.04 15.92 27.43
C GLY A 9 -11.80 16.88 26.28
N VAL A 10 -11.82 18.19 26.53
CA VAL A 10 -11.56 19.23 25.51
C VAL A 10 -10.11 19.22 25.02
N ALA A 11 -9.14 18.97 25.90
CA ALA A 11 -7.74 18.87 25.50
C ALA A 11 -7.46 17.62 24.64
N ILE A 12 -8.09 16.50 24.98
CA ILE A 12 -8.04 15.26 24.19
C ILE A 12 -8.75 15.47 22.85
N ASP A 13 -9.93 16.09 22.83
CA ASP A 13 -10.68 16.38 21.62
C ASP A 13 -9.96 17.39 20.71
N ALA A 14 -9.27 18.38 21.28
CA ALA A 14 -8.42 19.30 20.51
C ALA A 14 -7.15 18.62 19.97
N PHE A 15 -6.57 17.67 20.73
CA PHE A 15 -5.42 16.88 20.29
C PHE A 15 -5.80 15.86 19.20
N LEU A 16 -6.94 15.19 19.37
CA LEU A 16 -7.51 14.24 18.41
C LEU A 16 -8.12 14.95 17.20
N GLY A 17 -8.66 16.17 17.36
CA GLY A 17 -9.19 17.04 16.32
C GLY A 17 -8.13 17.80 15.52
N THR A 18 -6.85 17.44 15.69
CA THR A 18 -5.75 18.00 14.88
C THR A 18 -5.78 17.54 13.42
N ASP A 19 -6.63 16.59 13.05
CA ASP A 19 -6.79 16.12 11.68
C ASP A 19 -7.07 17.29 10.73
N GLY A 20 -8.02 18.18 11.07
CA GLY A 20 -8.32 19.36 10.24
C GLY A 20 -7.13 20.33 10.10
N LEU A 21 -6.31 20.48 11.13
CA LEU A 21 -5.09 21.29 11.07
C LEU A 21 -4.01 20.63 10.21
N ARG A 22 -3.84 19.30 10.32
CA ARG A 22 -2.92 18.52 9.48
C ARG A 22 -3.33 18.58 8.01
N HIS A 23 -4.62 18.41 7.73
CA HIS A 23 -5.20 18.53 6.39
C HIS A 23 -4.99 19.91 5.80
N ALA A 24 -5.29 20.96 6.57
CA ALA A 24 -5.08 22.34 6.13
C ALA A 24 -3.59 22.64 5.86
N ALA A 25 -2.70 22.14 6.71
CA ALA A 25 -1.25 22.29 6.51
C ALA A 25 -0.76 21.54 5.27
N ALA A 26 -1.24 20.32 5.02
CA ALA A 26 -0.89 19.54 3.84
C ALA A 26 -1.39 20.22 2.55
N GLU A 27 -2.63 20.72 2.56
CA GLU A 27 -3.22 21.42 1.43
C GLU A 27 -2.54 22.78 1.17
N LEU A 28 -2.17 23.51 2.22
CA LEU A 28 -1.38 24.74 2.10
C LEU A 28 0.00 24.44 1.50
N ARG A 29 0.70 23.41 2.02
CA ARG A 29 2.00 22.98 1.49
C ARG A 29 1.90 22.60 0.01
N ARG A 30 0.84 21.90 -0.38
CA ARG A 30 0.56 21.56 -1.79
C ARG A 30 0.42 22.82 -2.64
N LYS A 31 -0.45 23.75 -2.24
CA LYS A 31 -0.69 25.03 -2.97
C LYS A 31 0.59 25.86 -3.10
N VAL A 32 1.39 25.96 -2.04
CA VAL A 32 2.65 26.72 -2.03
C VAL A 32 3.72 26.07 -2.91
N THR A 33 3.78 24.73 -2.94
CA THR A 33 4.77 24.00 -3.74
C THR A 33 4.34 23.78 -5.20
N GLY A 34 3.09 24.11 -5.55
CA GLY A 34 2.53 23.87 -6.88
C GLY A 34 2.41 22.39 -7.26
N LYS A 35 2.61 21.46 -6.31
CA LYS A 35 2.58 20.02 -6.57
C LYS A 35 1.14 19.52 -6.75
N GLY A 36 0.97 18.55 -7.64
CA GLY A 36 -0.27 17.78 -7.77
C GLY A 36 -0.61 17.02 -6.48
N ARG A 37 -1.87 16.58 -6.38
CA ARG A 37 -2.27 15.62 -5.34
C ARG A 37 -1.67 14.27 -5.68
N ALA A 38 -1.12 13.60 -4.69
CA ALA A 38 -0.52 12.29 -4.89
C ALA A 38 -0.86 11.35 -3.74
N ILE A 39 -1.08 10.08 -4.08
CA ILE A 39 -1.14 8.96 -3.15
C ILE A 39 0.21 8.25 -3.23
N ASP A 40 0.94 8.21 -2.12
CA ASP A 40 2.11 7.35 -1.98
C ASP A 40 1.64 5.95 -1.56
N PHE A 41 1.86 4.94 -2.41
CA PHE A 41 1.49 3.55 -2.16
C PHE A 41 2.74 2.70 -1.90
N TYR A 42 2.82 2.09 -0.72
CA TYR A 42 3.95 1.27 -0.29
C TYR A 42 3.57 -0.20 -0.37
N PHE A 43 4.29 -0.91 -1.24
CA PHE A 43 4.00 -2.28 -1.63
C PHE A 43 5.10 -3.22 -1.14
N ASP A 44 4.72 -4.22 -0.34
CA ASP A 44 5.57 -5.36 0.00
C ASP A 44 5.16 -6.57 -0.85
N LEU A 45 6.08 -7.06 -1.68
CA LEU A 45 5.82 -8.19 -2.59
C LEU A 45 5.51 -9.50 -1.85
N ALA A 46 5.98 -9.65 -0.60
CA ALA A 46 5.76 -10.83 0.21
C ALA A 46 4.47 -10.78 1.03
N ASP A 47 3.75 -9.66 1.02
CA ASP A 47 2.59 -9.42 1.87
C ASP A 47 1.26 -9.65 1.11
N PRO A 48 0.42 -10.61 1.55
CA PRO A 48 -0.91 -10.84 0.97
C PRO A 48 -1.79 -9.58 0.93
N TRP A 49 -1.75 -8.75 1.98
CA TRP A 49 -2.56 -7.54 2.04
C TRP A 49 -2.07 -6.48 1.04
N SER A 50 -0.76 -6.37 0.83
CA SER A 50 -0.17 -5.51 -0.20
C SER A 50 -0.65 -5.88 -1.60
N TYR A 51 -0.85 -7.17 -1.89
CA TYR A 51 -1.39 -7.62 -3.17
C TYR A 51 -2.84 -7.18 -3.39
N LEU A 52 -3.69 -7.29 -2.36
CA LEU A 52 -5.06 -6.78 -2.43
C LEU A 52 -5.09 -5.26 -2.58
N ALA A 53 -4.30 -4.56 -1.77
CA ALA A 53 -4.18 -3.10 -1.81
C ALA A 53 -3.65 -2.60 -3.16
N ALA A 54 -2.76 -3.34 -3.83
CA ALA A 54 -2.26 -2.97 -5.15
C ALA A 54 -3.37 -2.97 -6.23
N GLN A 55 -4.33 -3.90 -6.16
CA GLN A 55 -5.50 -3.92 -7.04
C GLN A 55 -6.36 -2.67 -6.81
N ALA A 56 -6.58 -2.30 -5.54
CA ALA A 56 -7.26 -1.07 -5.18
C ALA A 56 -6.51 0.18 -5.66
N ALA A 57 -5.18 0.23 -5.48
CA ALA A 57 -4.33 1.34 -5.88
C ALA A 57 -4.45 1.64 -7.38
N GLN A 58 -4.49 0.59 -8.22
CA GLN A 58 -4.66 0.74 -9.66
C GLN A 58 -6.01 1.38 -10.00
N ARG A 59 -7.08 0.97 -9.31
CA ARG A 59 -8.42 1.52 -9.51
C ARG A 59 -8.55 2.95 -9.01
N LEU A 60 -7.92 3.29 -7.87
CA LEU A 60 -7.85 4.67 -7.35
C LEU A 60 -7.20 5.63 -8.34
N ALA A 61 -6.08 5.22 -8.96
CA ALA A 61 -5.35 6.03 -9.94
C ALA A 61 -6.18 6.32 -11.21
N VAL A 62 -7.18 5.49 -11.51
CA VAL A 62 -8.14 5.70 -12.61
C VAL A 62 -9.32 6.55 -12.15
N ALA A 63 -9.84 6.29 -10.95
CA ALA A 63 -11.06 6.92 -10.44
C ALA A 63 -10.89 8.38 -10.01
N TYR A 64 -9.68 8.77 -9.58
CA TYR A 64 -9.42 10.09 -9.02
C TYR A 64 -8.28 10.81 -9.78
N PRO A 65 -8.36 12.15 -9.96
CA PRO A 65 -7.33 12.94 -10.63
C PRO A 65 -6.17 13.22 -9.67
N VAL A 66 -5.49 12.16 -9.25
CA VAL A 66 -4.34 12.19 -8.33
C VAL A 66 -3.21 11.35 -8.92
N ASP A 67 -1.98 11.78 -8.72
CA ASP A 67 -0.82 10.98 -9.06
C ASP A 67 -0.74 9.79 -8.11
N LEU A 68 -0.34 8.62 -8.60
CA LEU A 68 0.05 7.50 -7.76
C LEU A 68 1.57 7.40 -7.77
N ARG A 69 2.19 7.37 -6.60
CA ARG A 69 3.64 7.14 -6.44
C ARG A 69 3.85 5.77 -5.84
N PHE A 70 4.58 4.91 -6.54
CA PHE A 70 4.75 3.53 -6.15
C PHE A 70 6.08 3.33 -5.42
N HIS A 71 6.03 2.76 -4.23
CA HIS A 71 7.19 2.49 -3.39
C HIS A 71 7.32 0.99 -3.12
N PHE A 72 8.33 0.34 -3.69
CA PHE A 72 8.61 -1.07 -3.41
C PHE A 72 9.45 -1.20 -2.13
N VAL A 73 8.88 -1.78 -1.08
CA VAL A 73 9.50 -1.85 0.25
C VAL A 73 9.73 -3.30 0.70
N SER A 74 10.64 -3.48 1.67
CA SER A 74 10.81 -4.78 2.32
C SER A 74 9.66 -5.10 3.27
N PRO A 75 9.53 -6.36 3.69
CA PRO A 75 8.77 -6.72 4.88
C PRO A 75 9.22 -5.91 6.11
N PRO A 76 8.33 -5.79 7.12
CA PRO A 76 8.66 -5.15 8.39
C PRO A 76 9.89 -5.79 9.04
N ALA A 77 10.72 -4.95 9.68
CA ALA A 77 11.85 -5.39 10.45
C ALA A 77 11.42 -6.07 11.77
N SER A 78 12.29 -6.90 12.33
CA SER A 78 12.00 -7.69 13.54
C SER A 78 11.75 -6.86 14.80
N ASP A 79 12.13 -5.59 14.82
CA ASP A 79 11.88 -4.67 15.94
C ASP A 79 10.40 -4.26 16.04
N VAL A 80 9.66 -4.34 14.95
CA VAL A 80 8.24 -3.96 14.84
C VAL A 80 7.32 -5.12 14.43
N ASP A 81 7.89 -6.26 14.07
CA ASP A 81 7.18 -7.50 13.77
C ASP A 81 7.77 -8.67 14.57
N PRO A 82 7.30 -8.87 15.81
CA PRO A 82 7.89 -9.85 16.74
C PRO A 82 7.59 -11.31 16.35
N ALA A 83 6.60 -11.56 15.48
CA ALA A 83 6.18 -12.90 15.09
C ALA A 83 5.81 -12.96 13.59
N PRO A 84 6.79 -12.72 12.68
CA PRO A 84 6.52 -12.54 11.25
C PRO A 84 5.86 -13.76 10.60
N ALA A 85 6.23 -14.97 11.02
CA ALA A 85 5.63 -16.21 10.51
C ALA A 85 4.14 -16.36 10.92
N LEU A 86 3.78 -15.97 12.16
CA LEU A 86 2.39 -16.00 12.61
C LEU A 86 1.56 -14.93 11.88
N ARG A 87 2.13 -13.72 11.70
CA ARG A 87 1.49 -12.66 10.93
C ARG A 87 1.26 -13.09 9.48
N LEU A 88 2.26 -13.67 8.81
CA LEU A 88 2.11 -14.13 7.43
C LEU A 88 1.06 -15.23 7.29
N LYS A 89 1.04 -16.20 8.22
CA LYS A 89 -0.01 -17.23 8.25
C LYS A 89 -1.40 -16.63 8.40
N HIS A 90 -1.55 -15.62 9.26
CA HIS A 90 -2.81 -14.90 9.40
C HIS A 90 -3.16 -14.14 8.13
N ALA A 91 -2.23 -13.36 7.57
CA ALA A 91 -2.43 -12.56 6.36
C ALA A 91 -2.85 -13.42 5.15
N LEU A 92 -2.31 -14.62 5.01
CA LEU A 92 -2.70 -15.56 3.95
C LEU A 92 -4.17 -15.98 4.07
N ARG A 93 -4.61 -16.35 5.28
CA ARG A 93 -6.01 -16.72 5.52
C ARG A 93 -6.93 -15.52 5.31
N ASP A 94 -6.56 -14.40 5.90
CA ASP A 94 -7.35 -13.17 5.89
C ASP A 94 -7.51 -12.60 4.49
N ALA A 95 -6.45 -12.53 3.70
CA ALA A 95 -6.53 -12.09 2.30
C ALA A 95 -7.42 -13.02 1.45
N ALA A 96 -7.44 -14.32 1.72
CA ALA A 96 -8.34 -15.25 1.04
C ALA A 96 -9.81 -15.00 1.41
N GLU A 97 -10.11 -14.71 2.68
CA GLU A 97 -11.45 -14.35 3.15
C GLU A 97 -11.89 -12.99 2.58
N LEU A 98 -11.01 -11.99 2.61
CA LEU A 98 -11.26 -10.66 2.02
C LEU A 98 -11.50 -10.74 0.51
N ALA A 99 -10.79 -11.60 -0.22
CA ALA A 99 -11.01 -11.79 -1.66
C ALA A 99 -12.33 -12.52 -1.99
N GLN A 100 -12.92 -13.24 -1.02
CA GLN A 100 -14.28 -13.79 -1.15
C GLN A 100 -15.34 -12.72 -0.91
N PHE A 101 -15.07 -11.75 -0.05
CA PHE A 101 -16.00 -10.68 0.27
C PHE A 101 -15.93 -9.52 -0.72
N TYR A 102 -14.73 -8.99 -1.01
CA TYR A 102 -14.51 -7.90 -1.96
C TYR A 102 -14.24 -8.42 -3.36
N ASP A 103 -14.50 -7.59 -4.37
CA ASP A 103 -14.24 -7.83 -5.79
C ASP A 103 -12.74 -7.73 -6.16
N VAL A 104 -11.88 -8.36 -5.36
CA VAL A 104 -10.43 -8.50 -5.57
C VAL A 104 -10.06 -9.98 -5.61
N ASP A 105 -8.93 -10.29 -6.23
CA ASP A 105 -8.44 -11.67 -6.34
C ASP A 105 -7.31 -11.95 -5.36
N PHE A 106 -7.23 -13.19 -4.88
CA PHE A 106 -6.07 -13.70 -4.15
C PHE A 106 -5.84 -15.19 -4.42
N PRO A 107 -4.85 -15.56 -5.27
CA PRO A 107 -4.58 -16.96 -5.59
C PRO A 107 -3.67 -17.66 -4.56
N GLY A 108 -3.11 -16.92 -3.60
CA GLY A 108 -2.15 -17.40 -2.63
C GLY A 108 -2.74 -18.41 -1.64
N LYS A 109 -2.04 -19.52 -1.40
CA LYS A 109 -2.45 -20.56 -0.43
C LYS A 109 -1.42 -20.82 0.66
N LYS A 110 -0.18 -20.40 0.42
CA LYS A 110 1.01 -20.72 1.22
C LYS A 110 2.03 -19.60 1.02
N GLU A 111 3.01 -19.54 1.92
CA GLU A 111 4.14 -18.64 1.84
C GLU A 111 4.89 -18.77 0.51
N LEU A 112 5.46 -17.67 0.03
CA LEU A 112 6.21 -17.64 -1.23
C LEU A 112 7.57 -18.31 -1.09
N ASP A 113 8.04 -18.94 -2.17
CA ASP A 113 9.40 -19.44 -2.25
C ASP A 113 10.39 -18.25 -2.24
N PRO A 114 11.42 -18.24 -1.35
CA PRO A 114 12.40 -17.16 -1.30
C PRO A 114 13.15 -16.93 -2.62
N GLY A 115 13.34 -17.98 -3.42
CA GLY A 115 13.94 -17.89 -4.76
C GLY A 115 13.06 -17.13 -5.75
N ALA A 116 11.79 -17.50 -5.81
CA ALA A 116 10.78 -16.82 -6.63
C ALA A 116 10.57 -15.37 -6.19
N LEU A 117 10.45 -15.13 -4.88
CA LEU A 117 10.32 -13.79 -4.31
C LEU A 117 11.49 -12.88 -4.71
N ARG A 118 12.72 -13.40 -4.66
CA ARG A 118 13.92 -12.69 -5.11
C ARG A 118 13.87 -12.38 -6.60
N ARG A 119 13.49 -13.34 -7.45
CA ARG A 119 13.32 -13.13 -8.90
C ARG A 119 12.28 -12.04 -9.20
N GLY A 120 11.14 -12.07 -8.53
CA GLY A 120 10.13 -11.01 -8.62
C GLY A 120 10.69 -9.66 -8.19
N GLY A 121 11.37 -9.59 -7.05
CA GLY A 121 12.03 -8.37 -6.57
C GLY A 121 13.04 -7.81 -7.58
N GLN A 122 13.81 -8.65 -8.27
CA GLN A 122 14.74 -8.20 -9.32
C GLN A 122 14.04 -7.52 -10.50
N VAL A 123 12.80 -7.91 -10.83
CA VAL A 123 11.99 -7.22 -11.84
C VAL A 123 11.51 -5.86 -11.32
N LEU A 124 11.13 -5.81 -10.04
CA LEU A 124 10.52 -4.62 -9.44
C LEU A 124 11.51 -3.52 -9.09
N ILE A 125 12.79 -3.82 -8.84
CA ILE A 125 13.80 -2.77 -8.60
C ILE A 125 14.29 -2.08 -9.88
N ARG A 126 13.88 -2.57 -11.06
CA ARG A 126 14.13 -1.90 -12.32
C ARG A 126 13.21 -0.68 -12.43
N PRO A 127 13.73 0.55 -12.58
CA PRO A 127 12.90 1.75 -12.58
C PRO A 127 11.96 1.85 -13.78
N ARG A 128 10.72 2.27 -13.54
CA ARG A 128 9.66 2.57 -14.52
C ARG A 128 8.80 3.73 -14.01
N PRO A 129 7.98 4.37 -14.85
CA PRO A 129 6.93 5.27 -14.38
C PRO A 129 5.99 4.56 -13.39
N ASP A 130 5.50 5.25 -12.36
CA ASP A 130 4.78 4.65 -11.23
C ASP A 130 3.57 3.80 -11.63
N ALA A 131 2.76 4.27 -12.59
CA ALA A 131 1.60 3.53 -13.07
C ALA A 131 1.99 2.22 -13.78
N GLU A 132 3.06 2.25 -14.58
CA GLU A 132 3.63 1.05 -15.21
C GLU A 132 4.23 0.14 -14.15
N GLN A 133 4.95 0.70 -13.18
CA GLN A 133 5.58 -0.05 -12.09
C GLN A 133 4.55 -0.81 -11.24
N LEU A 134 3.42 -0.18 -10.91
CA LEU A 134 2.31 -0.86 -10.22
C LEU A 134 1.71 -1.99 -11.07
N ALA A 135 1.49 -1.76 -12.36
CA ALA A 135 0.96 -2.79 -13.25
C ALA A 135 1.90 -4.01 -13.34
N VAL A 136 3.21 -3.77 -13.47
CA VAL A 136 4.23 -4.82 -13.44
C VAL A 136 4.25 -5.53 -12.08
N ALA A 137 4.14 -4.79 -10.97
CA ALA A 137 4.07 -5.37 -9.64
C ALA A 137 2.88 -6.31 -9.47
N LEU A 138 1.71 -5.95 -10.01
CA LEU A 138 0.52 -6.81 -10.01
C LEU A 138 0.71 -8.07 -10.86
N GLU A 139 1.28 -7.97 -12.08
CA GLU A 139 1.58 -9.15 -12.92
C GLU A 139 2.56 -10.10 -12.22
N VAL A 140 3.66 -9.56 -11.68
CA VAL A 140 4.70 -10.32 -10.97
C VAL A 140 4.12 -10.98 -9.71
N ALA A 141 3.38 -10.22 -8.90
CA ALA A 141 2.77 -10.74 -7.68
C ALA A 141 1.70 -11.81 -8.00
N THR A 142 0.92 -11.64 -9.07
CA THR A 142 -0.05 -12.65 -9.52
C THR A 142 0.64 -13.96 -9.89
N ALA A 143 1.74 -13.90 -10.64
CA ALA A 143 2.54 -15.08 -10.98
C ALA A 143 3.13 -15.75 -9.73
N LEU A 144 3.63 -14.96 -8.77
CA LEU A 144 4.18 -15.46 -7.51
C LEU A 144 3.12 -16.17 -6.65
N TRP A 145 2.00 -15.49 -6.37
CA TRP A 145 0.94 -16.02 -5.53
C TRP A 145 0.22 -17.22 -6.16
N SER A 146 0.14 -17.27 -7.50
CA SER A 146 -0.36 -18.42 -8.25
C SER A 146 0.67 -19.55 -8.38
N ARG A 147 1.92 -19.32 -7.95
CA ARG A 147 3.06 -20.25 -8.11
C ARG A 147 3.33 -20.63 -9.57
N ASP A 148 3.10 -19.69 -10.48
CA ASP A 148 3.35 -19.85 -11.91
C ASP A 148 4.76 -19.37 -12.28
N ASP A 149 5.73 -20.24 -12.06
CA ASP A 149 7.14 -19.95 -12.34
C ASP A 149 7.44 -19.72 -13.82
N LYS A 150 6.66 -20.36 -14.71
CA LYS A 150 6.79 -20.17 -16.15
C LYS A 150 6.42 -18.74 -16.52
N THR A 151 5.28 -18.25 -16.01
CA THR A 151 4.86 -16.86 -16.21
C THR A 151 5.86 -15.90 -15.57
N LEU A 152 6.33 -16.16 -14.34
CA LEU A 152 7.36 -15.32 -13.71
C LEU A 152 8.62 -15.20 -14.58
N THR A 153 9.11 -16.31 -15.12
CA THR A 153 10.27 -16.33 -16.03
C THR A 153 9.99 -15.52 -17.30
N SER A 154 8.79 -15.66 -17.89
CA SER A 154 8.38 -14.86 -19.05
C SER A 154 8.34 -13.36 -18.72
N LEU A 155 7.87 -12.98 -17.54
CA LEU A 155 7.82 -11.58 -17.09
C LEU A 155 9.21 -11.00 -16.90
N MET A 156 10.16 -11.78 -16.38
CA MET A 156 11.57 -11.36 -16.29
C MET A 156 12.15 -11.03 -17.68
N GLY A 157 11.85 -11.84 -18.69
CA GLY A 157 12.26 -11.56 -20.07
C GLY A 157 11.54 -10.35 -20.68
N LYS A 158 10.23 -10.23 -20.46
CA LYS A 158 9.38 -9.14 -20.99
C LYS A 158 9.77 -7.78 -20.42
N TYR A 159 9.91 -7.68 -19.10
CA TYR A 159 10.09 -6.42 -18.39
C TYR A 159 11.56 -6.13 -18.02
N GLY A 160 12.45 -7.09 -18.19
CA GLY A 160 13.82 -7.03 -17.70
C GLY A 160 13.92 -7.16 -16.18
N ASN A 161 15.13 -7.39 -15.70
CA ASN A 161 15.42 -7.57 -14.28
C ASN A 161 16.82 -7.07 -13.95
N GLU A 162 17.02 -6.68 -12.70
CA GLU A 162 18.31 -6.24 -12.19
C GLU A 162 19.10 -7.40 -11.54
N ALA A 163 20.38 -7.16 -11.28
CA ALA A 163 21.23 -8.11 -10.58
C ALA A 163 20.70 -8.39 -9.16
N SER A 164 20.78 -9.65 -8.73
CA SER A 164 20.28 -10.06 -7.41
C SER A 164 20.95 -9.31 -6.24
N GLY A 165 22.20 -8.87 -6.42
CA GLY A 165 22.92 -8.08 -5.41
C GLY A 165 22.39 -6.65 -5.24
N SER A 166 21.65 -6.13 -6.20
CA SER A 166 21.06 -4.78 -6.15
C SER A 166 19.75 -4.73 -5.35
N LEU A 167 19.11 -5.88 -5.10
CA LEU A 167 17.82 -5.95 -4.40
C LEU A 167 17.93 -5.57 -2.91
N PRO A 168 18.84 -6.16 -2.09
CA PRO A 168 18.95 -5.79 -0.68
C PRO A 168 19.20 -4.28 -0.42
N PRO A 169 20.15 -3.60 -1.10
CA PRO A 169 20.35 -2.17 -0.85
C PRO A 169 19.17 -1.30 -1.30
N HIS A 170 18.47 -1.67 -2.38
CA HIS A 170 17.24 -0.97 -2.78
C HIS A 170 16.17 -1.06 -1.69
N LEU A 171 15.87 -2.28 -1.23
CA LEU A 171 14.85 -2.52 -0.21
C LEU A 171 15.20 -1.86 1.13
N ALA A 172 16.47 -1.89 1.54
CA ALA A 172 16.94 -1.21 2.75
C ALA A 172 16.74 0.31 2.67
N SER A 173 17.04 0.90 1.50
CA SER A 173 16.83 2.33 1.26
C SER A 173 15.33 2.69 1.31
N ALA A 174 14.50 1.96 0.56
CA ALA A 174 13.05 2.19 0.51
C ALA A 174 12.38 2.03 1.89
N TYR A 175 12.77 1.01 2.65
CA TYR A 175 12.27 0.79 4.01
C TYR A 175 12.73 1.87 4.99
N SER A 176 13.96 2.38 4.86
CA SER A 176 14.45 3.53 5.64
C SER A 176 13.60 4.78 5.40
N GLU A 177 13.23 5.07 4.14
CA GLU A 177 12.34 6.18 3.82
C GLU A 177 10.92 5.98 4.39
N LEU A 178 10.38 4.76 4.33
CA LEU A 178 9.10 4.43 4.97
C LEU A 178 9.15 4.69 6.49
N ARG A 179 10.23 4.29 7.16
CA ARG A 179 10.44 4.52 8.61
C ARG A 179 10.56 6.01 8.94
N LYS A 180 11.27 6.79 8.12
CA LYS A 180 11.35 8.25 8.27
C LYS A 180 9.98 8.92 8.09
N ALA A 181 9.13 8.36 7.24
CA ALA A 181 7.76 8.83 7.05
C ALA A 181 6.82 8.41 8.21
N GLY A 182 7.30 7.62 9.17
CA GLY A 182 6.57 7.24 10.38
C GLY A 182 5.80 5.93 10.28
N HIS A 183 6.07 5.10 9.26
CA HIS A 183 5.41 3.80 9.09
C HIS A 183 6.43 2.67 8.88
N TYR A 184 5.98 1.41 8.87
CA TYR A 184 6.88 0.24 8.83
C TYR A 184 6.29 -1.02 8.19
N GLN A 185 5.10 -0.93 7.58
CA GLN A 185 4.43 -2.05 6.90
C GLN A 185 4.14 -1.70 5.44
N GLY A 186 4.02 -2.75 4.61
CA GLY A 186 3.42 -2.65 3.28
C GLY A 186 1.90 -2.48 3.34
N ALA A 187 1.26 -2.50 2.18
CA ALA A 187 -0.16 -2.24 1.99
C ALA A 187 -0.59 -0.85 2.46
N MET A 188 0.33 0.11 2.48
CA MET A 188 0.08 1.43 3.02
C MET A 188 -0.18 2.43 1.92
N PHE A 189 -1.26 3.18 2.09
CA PHE A 189 -1.48 4.42 1.36
C PHE A 189 -1.17 5.59 2.27
N HIS A 190 -0.48 6.59 1.73
CA HIS A 190 -0.29 7.87 2.38
C HIS A 190 -0.83 8.99 1.48
N TYR A 191 -1.74 9.79 2.02
CA TYR A 191 -2.39 10.87 1.29
C TYR A 191 -2.76 11.99 2.25
N GLY A 192 -2.47 13.23 1.87
CA GLY A 192 -2.87 14.41 2.65
C GLY A 192 -2.26 14.49 4.05
N GLY A 193 -1.19 13.74 4.34
CA GLY A 193 -0.56 13.66 5.67
C GLY A 193 -1.09 12.53 6.56
N ASP A 194 -2.05 11.74 6.08
CA ASP A 194 -2.61 10.60 6.80
C ASP A 194 -2.24 9.26 6.15
N TRP A 195 -2.28 8.23 6.97
CA TRP A 195 -1.99 6.84 6.61
C TRP A 195 -3.27 6.01 6.58
N TYR A 196 -3.43 5.21 5.53
CA TYR A 196 -4.55 4.29 5.35
C TYR A 196 -3.98 2.91 5.06
N TRP A 197 -4.22 1.96 5.96
CA TRP A 197 -3.68 0.60 5.84
C TRP A 197 -4.66 -0.34 5.15
N GLY A 198 -4.16 -1.02 4.12
CA GLY A 198 -4.85 -2.10 3.43
C GLY A 198 -6.17 -1.66 2.78
N VAL A 199 -6.98 -2.67 2.45
CA VAL A 199 -8.31 -2.46 1.88
C VAL A 199 -9.32 -2.00 2.94
N ASP A 200 -9.10 -2.29 4.22
CA ASP A 200 -10.03 -1.98 5.31
C ASP A 200 -10.18 -0.47 5.58
N ARG A 201 -9.13 0.31 5.29
CA ARG A 201 -9.13 1.77 5.45
C ARG A 201 -9.41 2.52 4.15
N LEU A 202 -9.65 1.81 3.06
CA LEU A 202 -9.84 2.38 1.74
C LEU A 202 -11.07 3.30 1.67
N GLY A 203 -12.15 2.96 2.36
CA GLY A 203 -13.35 3.82 2.42
C GLY A 203 -13.07 5.20 3.02
N TYR A 204 -12.16 5.30 3.99
CA TYR A 204 -11.74 6.59 4.56
C TYR A 204 -10.86 7.38 3.58
N LEU A 205 -9.93 6.69 2.89
CA LEU A 205 -9.11 7.30 1.85
C LEU A 205 -9.98 7.86 0.72
N GLU A 206 -10.95 7.08 0.24
CA GLU A 206 -11.88 7.51 -0.81
C GLU A 206 -12.79 8.66 -0.36
N ALA A 207 -13.30 8.63 0.88
CA ALA A 207 -14.05 9.76 1.42
C ALA A 207 -13.20 11.05 1.37
N ARG A 208 -11.93 10.96 1.76
CA ARG A 208 -10.99 12.08 1.72
C ARG A 208 -10.68 12.53 0.29
N LEU A 209 -10.46 11.61 -0.65
CA LEU A 209 -10.22 11.92 -2.05
C LEU A 209 -11.42 12.62 -2.69
N ARG A 210 -12.65 12.16 -2.41
CA ARG A 210 -13.88 12.80 -2.90
C ARG A 210 -14.02 14.23 -2.37
N GLU A 211 -13.77 14.44 -1.08
CA GLU A 211 -13.78 15.78 -0.46
C GLU A 211 -12.77 16.72 -1.13
N ASP A 212 -11.53 16.26 -1.31
CA ASP A 212 -10.43 17.10 -1.82
C ASP A 212 -10.49 17.35 -3.33
N THR A 213 -11.00 16.38 -4.11
CA THR A 213 -11.02 16.44 -5.59
C THR A 213 -12.38 16.87 -6.16
N GLY A 214 -13.46 16.74 -5.38
CA GLY A 214 -14.82 16.95 -5.85
C GLY A 214 -15.35 15.87 -6.80
N VAL A 215 -14.59 14.79 -7.04
CA VAL A 215 -15.01 13.69 -7.91
C VAL A 215 -15.97 12.78 -7.16
N ALA A 216 -17.12 12.49 -7.76
CA ALA A 216 -18.07 11.51 -7.26
C ALA A 216 -17.84 10.16 -7.97
N ALA A 217 -16.89 9.37 -7.46
CA ALA A 217 -16.64 8.01 -7.92
C ALA A 217 -17.41 6.98 -7.08
N ALA A 218 -17.78 5.85 -7.70
CA ALA A 218 -18.19 4.65 -6.96
C ALA A 218 -16.99 4.08 -6.18
N PRO A 219 -17.23 3.37 -5.05
CA PRO A 219 -16.15 2.72 -4.31
C PRO A 219 -15.31 1.83 -5.23
N VAL A 220 -13.99 1.97 -5.16
CA VAL A 220 -13.10 1.22 -6.06
C VAL A 220 -13.09 -0.28 -5.75
N LEU A 221 -13.42 -0.65 -4.52
CA LEU A 221 -13.72 -2.02 -4.12
C LEU A 221 -15.17 -2.09 -3.64
N SER A 222 -15.88 -3.13 -4.05
CA SER A 222 -17.25 -3.40 -3.64
C SER A 222 -17.39 -4.83 -3.13
N PRO A 223 -18.32 -5.08 -2.18
CA PRO A 223 -18.67 -6.46 -1.85
C PRO A 223 -19.10 -7.21 -3.11
N ARG A 224 -18.72 -8.48 -3.22
CA ARG A 224 -19.17 -9.36 -4.30
C ARG A 224 -20.69 -9.55 -4.20
N PRO A 225 -21.41 -9.66 -5.32
CA PRO A 225 -22.83 -10.03 -5.29
C PRO A 225 -23.01 -11.39 -4.62
N GLU A 226 -24.09 -11.53 -3.83
CA GLU A 226 -24.53 -12.83 -3.28
C GLU A 226 -24.94 -13.83 -4.38
#